data_AF-A0A7S0NUX5-F1
#
_entry.id   AF-A0A7S0NUX5-F1
#
_cell.length_a   1.000
_cell.length_b   1.000
_cell.length_c   1.000
_cell.angle_alpha   90.00
_cell.angle_beta   90.00
_cell.angle_gamma   90.00
#
_symmetry.space_group_name_H-M   'P 1'
#
loop_
_entity.id
_entity.type
_entity.pdbx_description
1 polymer ?
#
loop_
_entity_poly.entity_id
_entity_poly.type
_entity_poly.pdbx_seq_one_letter_code
_entity_poly.pdbx_strand_id
1 'polypeptide(L)'
;NHVGQLAESLQREHIKASVREVLMLEAVLAICEQLVDGYSYTKKCSDEGRALMSLDVKTLQAGLRKLLPGQALKMDFVDNYIRAFYLPPEQLLDWARLHPEYSVKQLTGLVSVIGVGAHLKKKEQQELIASLQEAVESSRES
;
A
#
# COMPACT_ATOMS: atom_id res chain seq x y z
N ASN A 1 8.97 8.62 -21.29
CA ASN A 1 8.06 7.89 -20.36
C ASN A 1 7.01 8.87 -19.86
N HIS A 2 5.86 8.41 -19.35
CA HIS A 2 4.73 9.28 -18.96
C HIS A 2 5.06 10.28 -17.84
N VAL A 3 5.95 9.92 -16.91
CA VAL A 3 6.38 10.81 -15.83
C VAL A 3 7.28 11.94 -16.35
N GLY A 4 8.14 11.66 -17.33
CA GLY A 4 8.93 12.67 -18.04
C GLY A 4 8.03 13.62 -18.84
N GLN A 5 6.98 13.09 -19.48
CA GLN A 5 5.97 13.93 -20.14
C GLN A 5 5.23 14.84 -19.14
N LEU A 6 4.90 14.33 -17.95
CA LEU A 6 4.32 15.13 -16.87
C LEU A 6 5.30 16.21 -16.41
N ALA A 7 6.57 15.87 -16.14
CA ALA A 7 7.59 16.82 -15.71
C ALA A 7 7.81 17.94 -16.75
N GLU A 8 7.88 17.59 -18.04
CA GLU A 8 7.95 18.56 -19.13
C GLU A 8 6.69 19.44 -19.21
N SER A 9 5.51 18.86 -19.03
CA SER A 9 4.25 19.61 -19.06
C SER A 9 4.18 20.62 -17.91
N LEU A 10 4.57 20.20 -16.69
CA LEU A 10 4.64 21.09 -15.52
C LEU A 10 5.70 22.19 -15.68
N GLN A 11 6.75 21.96 -16.46
CA GLN A 11 7.74 22.99 -16.80
C GLN A 11 7.21 24.00 -17.82
N ARG A 12 6.43 23.55 -18.81
CA ARG A 12 5.83 24.43 -19.84
C ARG A 12 4.81 25.42 -19.25
N GLU A 13 4.08 25.01 -18.22
CA GLU A 13 3.06 25.83 -17.56
C GLU A 13 3.63 26.88 -16.58
N HIS A 14 4.95 27.14 -16.59
CA HIS A 14 5.61 28.10 -15.69
C HIS A 14 5.34 27.88 -14.19
N ILE A 15 5.05 26.64 -13.79
CA ILE A 15 4.80 26.29 -12.39
C ILE A 15 6.11 26.41 -11.58
N LYS A 16 6.03 27.11 -10.45
CA LYS A 16 7.16 27.26 -9.50
C LYS A 16 7.74 25.89 -9.13
N ALA A 17 9.06 25.82 -9.01
CA ALA A 17 9.76 24.57 -8.73
C ALA A 17 9.26 23.86 -7.45
N SER A 18 8.97 24.63 -6.39
CA SER A 18 8.41 24.11 -5.14
C SER A 18 7.03 23.48 -5.31
N VAL A 19 6.18 24.06 -6.16
CA VAL A 19 4.84 23.52 -6.45
C VAL A 19 4.95 22.24 -7.28
N ARG A 20 5.84 22.22 -8.28
CA ARG A 20 6.12 21.01 -9.06
C ARG A 20 6.61 19.87 -8.18
N GLU A 21 7.53 20.15 -7.25
CA GLU A 21 8.04 19.16 -6.31
C GLU A 21 6.91 18.54 -5.47
N VAL A 22 6.06 19.39 -4.87
CA VAL A 22 4.88 18.92 -4.11
C VAL A 22 3.97 18.07 -4.99
N LEU A 23 3.60 18.54 -6.18
CA LEU A 23 2.74 17.78 -7.09
C LEU A 23 3.32 16.41 -7.46
N MET A 24 4.63 16.32 -7.67
CA MET A 24 5.27 15.04 -7.99
C MET A 24 5.28 14.09 -6.79
N LEU A 25 5.49 14.59 -5.57
CA LEU A 25 5.43 13.77 -4.37
C LEU A 25 4.01 13.28 -4.09
N GLU A 26 3.00 14.15 -4.25
CA GLU A 26 1.59 13.78 -4.14
C GLU A 26 1.19 12.74 -5.19
N ALA A 27 1.69 12.87 -6.44
CA ALA A 27 1.46 11.86 -7.47
C ALA A 27 2.05 10.49 -7.08
N VAL A 28 3.23 10.47 -6.44
CA VAL A 28 3.84 9.22 -5.95
C VAL A 28 3.00 8.61 -4.82
N LEU A 29 2.49 9.43 -3.88
CA LEU A 29 1.60 8.97 -2.81
C LEU A 29 0.32 8.37 -3.40
N ALA A 30 -0.33 9.06 -4.34
CA ALA A 30 -1.52 8.56 -5.01
C ALA A 30 -1.26 7.22 -5.71
N ILE A 31 -0.10 7.05 -6.37
CA ILE A 31 0.27 5.75 -6.97
C ILE A 31 0.39 4.67 -5.89
N CYS A 32 0.99 4.98 -4.74
CA CYS A 32 1.13 4.03 -3.63
C CYS A 32 -0.24 3.61 -3.06
N GLU A 33 -1.16 4.55 -2.88
CA GLU A 33 -2.53 4.27 -2.45
C GLU A 33 -3.26 3.36 -3.45
N GLN A 34 -3.16 3.66 -4.75
CA GLN A 34 -3.77 2.84 -5.80
C GLN A 34 -3.17 1.42 -5.88
N LEU A 35 -1.86 1.26 -5.61
CA LEU A 35 -1.24 -0.06 -5.54
C LEU A 35 -1.80 -0.89 -4.38
N VAL A 36 -1.86 -0.33 -3.18
CA VAL A 36 -2.40 -1.03 -2.01
C VAL A 36 -3.88 -1.35 -2.19
N ASP A 37 -4.66 -0.41 -2.73
CA ASP A 37 -6.05 -0.67 -3.10
C ASP A 37 -6.14 -1.82 -4.09
N GLY A 38 -5.37 -1.78 -5.18
CA GLY A 38 -5.31 -2.87 -6.16
C GLY A 38 -4.97 -4.23 -5.55
N TYR A 39 -3.97 -4.27 -4.67
CA TYR A 39 -3.58 -5.49 -3.96
C TYR A 39 -4.68 -5.98 -3.00
N SER A 40 -5.42 -5.08 -2.36
CA SER A 40 -6.54 -5.47 -1.47
C SER A 40 -7.68 -6.19 -2.18
N TYR A 41 -7.87 -5.98 -3.49
CA TYR A 41 -8.88 -6.68 -4.29
C TYR A 41 -8.42 -8.06 -4.76
N THR A 42 -7.16 -8.45 -4.53
CA THR A 42 -6.66 -9.74 -4.97
C THR A 42 -7.34 -10.86 -4.17
N LYS A 43 -8.14 -11.68 -4.87
CA LYS A 43 -8.83 -12.84 -4.26
C LYS A 43 -7.87 -13.95 -3.87
N LYS A 44 -6.70 -13.95 -4.51
CA LYS A 44 -5.65 -14.94 -4.38
C LYS A 44 -4.29 -14.25 -4.43
N CYS A 45 -3.53 -14.34 -3.35
CA CYS A 45 -2.19 -13.78 -3.18
C CYS A 45 -1.18 -14.88 -2.80
N SER A 46 -0.70 -15.68 -3.77
CA SER A 46 0.30 -16.73 -3.50
C SER A 46 1.67 -16.17 -3.14
N ASP A 47 2.55 -17.01 -2.61
CA ASP A 47 3.92 -16.62 -2.23
C ASP A 47 4.69 -16.06 -3.42
N GLU A 48 4.56 -16.67 -4.61
CA GLU A 48 5.13 -16.18 -5.86
C GLU A 48 4.50 -14.85 -6.27
N GLY A 49 3.18 -14.72 -6.13
CA GLY A 49 2.46 -13.48 -6.39
C GLY A 49 2.97 -12.32 -5.53
N ARG A 50 3.19 -12.56 -4.24
CA ARG A 50 3.74 -11.57 -3.30
C ARG A 50 5.19 -11.20 -3.61
N ALA A 51 5.99 -12.18 -4.03
CA ALA A 51 7.35 -11.92 -4.49
C ALA A 51 7.36 -11.03 -5.74
N LEU A 52 6.43 -11.25 -6.69
CA LEU A 52 6.25 -10.40 -7.85
C LEU A 52 5.78 -8.99 -7.49
N MET A 53 4.79 -8.84 -6.59
CA MET A 53 4.37 -7.52 -6.09
C MET A 53 5.56 -6.74 -5.51
N SER A 54 6.39 -7.39 -4.70
CA SER A 54 7.60 -6.78 -4.13
C SER A 54 8.61 -6.36 -5.21
N LEU A 55 8.74 -7.15 -6.28
CA LEU A 55 9.61 -6.84 -7.40
C LEU A 55 9.09 -5.65 -8.21
N ASP A 56 7.78 -5.58 -8.44
CA ASP A 56 7.11 -4.49 -9.14
C ASP A 56 7.31 -3.17 -8.39
N VAL A 57 7.10 -3.16 -7.07
CA VAL A 57 7.32 -1.98 -6.22
C VAL A 57 8.78 -1.53 -6.26
N LYS A 58 9.74 -2.45 -6.15
CA LYS A 58 11.18 -2.13 -6.27
C LYS A 58 11.52 -1.53 -7.63
N THR A 59 10.97 -2.09 -8.71
CA THR A 59 11.19 -1.63 -10.08
C THR A 59 10.62 -0.23 -10.27
N LEU A 60 9.39 0.01 -9.79
CA LEU A 60 8.76 1.32 -9.79
C LEU A 60 9.57 2.33 -8.98
N GLN A 61 9.99 1.98 -7.77
CA GLN A 61 10.81 2.84 -6.91
C GLN A 61 12.13 3.22 -7.59
N ALA A 62 12.80 2.27 -8.24
CA ALA A 62 14.02 2.55 -9.01
C ALA A 62 13.77 3.51 -10.19
N GLY A 63 12.64 3.35 -10.88
CA GLY A 63 12.21 4.27 -11.94
C GLY A 63 11.95 5.68 -11.41
N LEU A 64 11.18 5.79 -10.33
CA LEU A 64 10.84 7.07 -9.70
C LEU A 64 12.07 7.79 -9.15
N ARG A 65 13.05 7.08 -8.55
CA ARG A 65 14.32 7.68 -8.08
C ARG A 65 15.13 8.31 -9.21
N LYS A 66 15.09 7.75 -10.43
CA LYS A 66 15.75 8.36 -11.60
C LYS A 66 15.04 9.63 -12.06
N LEU A 67 13.72 9.70 -11.85
CA LEU A 67 12.86 10.80 -12.30
C LEU A 67 12.80 11.95 -11.28
N LEU A 68 12.93 11.61 -10.00
CA LEU A 68 12.88 12.52 -8.84
C LEU A 68 14.18 12.38 -8.03
N PRO A 69 15.33 12.78 -8.59
CA PRO A 69 16.61 12.61 -7.92
C PRO A 69 16.69 13.47 -6.67
N GLY A 70 17.10 12.86 -5.54
CA GLY A 70 17.27 13.54 -4.25
C GLY A 70 16.02 13.54 -3.36
N GLN A 71 14.87 13.08 -3.86
CA GLN A 71 13.60 13.21 -3.16
C GLN A 71 13.33 11.96 -2.32
N ALA A 72 12.87 12.18 -1.08
CA ALA A 72 12.47 11.12 -0.18
C ALA A 72 11.10 10.55 -0.61
N LEU A 73 11.13 9.49 -1.42
CA LEU A 73 9.91 8.80 -1.88
C LEU A 73 9.36 7.94 -0.73
N LYS A 74 8.20 8.33 -0.18
CA LYS A 74 7.51 7.60 0.88
C LYS A 74 6.72 6.40 0.33
N MET A 75 7.44 5.40 -0.17
CA MET A 75 6.83 4.18 -0.74
C MET A 75 6.66 3.05 0.30
N ASP A 76 7.12 3.26 1.54
CA ASP A 76 7.05 2.27 2.62
C ASP A 76 5.62 1.81 2.92
N PHE A 77 4.62 2.66 2.63
CA PHE A 77 3.19 2.30 2.71
C PHE A 77 2.84 1.04 1.91
N VAL A 78 3.42 0.87 0.71
CA VAL A 78 3.16 -0.31 -0.12
C VAL A 78 3.96 -1.50 0.38
N ASP A 79 5.23 -1.30 0.70
CA ASP A 79 6.13 -2.36 1.18
C ASP A 79 5.64 -2.96 2.51
N ASN A 80 5.18 -2.12 3.44
CA ASN A 80 4.62 -2.57 4.71
C ASN A 80 3.36 -3.40 4.51
N TYR A 81 2.48 -3.00 3.59
CA TYR A 81 1.28 -3.76 3.26
C TYR A 81 1.61 -5.14 2.66
N ILE A 82 2.58 -5.21 1.74
CA ILE A 82 3.01 -6.49 1.15
C ILE A 82 3.63 -7.40 2.23
N ARG A 83 4.43 -6.82 3.14
CA ARG A 83 5.02 -7.58 4.26
C ARG A 83 3.96 -8.11 5.23
N ALA A 84 2.84 -7.40 5.41
CA ALA A 84 1.76 -7.82 6.29
C ALA A 84 1.12 -9.16 5.87
N PHE A 85 1.18 -9.53 4.59
CA PHE A 85 0.75 -10.86 4.14
C PHE A 85 1.56 -12.03 4.72
N TYR A 86 2.75 -11.76 5.26
CA TYR A 86 3.61 -12.77 5.88
C TYR A 86 3.47 -12.80 7.40
N LEU A 87 2.65 -11.92 7.98
CA LEU A 87 2.36 -11.97 9.40
C LEU A 87 1.48 -13.17 9.70
N PRO A 88 1.70 -13.85 10.84
CA PRO A 88 0.76 -14.83 11.29
C PRO A 88 -0.55 -14.15 11.76
N PRO A 89 -1.71 -14.83 11.68
CA PRO A 89 -3.01 -14.24 12.02
C PRO A 89 -3.08 -13.54 13.37
N GLU A 90 -2.44 -14.11 14.39
CA GLU A 90 -2.41 -13.60 15.76
C GLU A 90 -1.68 -12.25 15.89
N GLN A 91 -0.79 -11.92 14.96
CA GLN A 91 -0.06 -10.64 14.95
C GLN A 91 -0.75 -9.57 14.10
N LEU A 92 -1.66 -9.96 13.19
CA LEU A 92 -2.24 -9.04 12.22
C LEU A 92 -3.07 -7.93 12.90
N LEU A 93 -3.79 -8.27 13.98
CA LEU A 93 -4.61 -7.30 14.70
C LEU A 93 -3.77 -6.21 15.38
N ASP A 94 -2.71 -6.61 16.07
CA ASP A 94 -1.80 -5.65 16.72
C ASP A 94 -1.05 -4.81 15.69
N TRP A 95 -0.63 -5.43 14.59
CA TRP A 95 -0.04 -4.70 13.47
C TRP A 95 -1.03 -3.66 12.91
N ALA A 96 -2.29 -4.03 12.67
CA ALA A 96 -3.29 -3.11 12.14
C ALA A 96 -3.54 -1.90 13.05
N ARG A 97 -3.49 -2.08 14.38
CA ARG A 97 -3.61 -0.97 15.36
C ARG A 97 -2.45 0.03 15.27
N LEU A 98 -1.25 -0.46 14.92
CA LEU A 98 -0.07 0.39 14.73
C LEU A 98 -0.03 1.04 13.34
N HIS A 99 -0.92 0.63 12.43
CA HIS A 99 -0.99 1.11 11.06
C HIS A 99 -2.39 1.65 10.71
N PRO A 100 -2.84 2.74 11.37
CA PRO A 100 -4.17 3.33 11.16
C PRO A 100 -4.35 3.94 9.76
N GLU A 101 -3.27 4.08 8.99
CA GLU A 101 -3.29 4.54 7.61
C GLU A 101 -4.00 3.57 6.65
N TYR A 102 -4.16 2.29 7.01
CA TYR A 102 -4.87 1.31 6.17
C TYR A 102 -6.37 1.29 6.46
N SER A 103 -7.17 1.26 5.40
CA SER A 103 -8.62 1.12 5.53
C SER A 103 -9.01 -0.30 5.95
N VAL A 104 -10.19 -0.44 6.55
CA VAL A 104 -10.85 -1.75 6.83
C VAL A 104 -10.80 -2.67 5.62
N LYS A 105 -11.07 -2.12 4.44
CA LYS A 105 -11.12 -2.87 3.18
C LYS A 105 -9.74 -3.43 2.80
N GLN A 106 -8.70 -2.62 2.96
CA GLN A 106 -7.31 -3.05 2.75
C GLN A 106 -6.92 -4.14 3.76
N LEU A 107 -7.20 -3.93 5.05
CA LEU A 107 -6.92 -4.93 6.09
C LEU A 107 -7.67 -6.25 5.87
N THR A 108 -8.93 -6.17 5.44
CA THR A 108 -9.73 -7.37 5.09
C THR A 108 -9.11 -8.13 3.92
N GLY A 109 -8.49 -7.44 2.96
CA GLY A 109 -7.77 -8.05 1.84
C GLY A 109 -6.60 -8.94 2.27
N LEU A 110 -5.93 -8.59 3.37
CA LEU A 110 -4.85 -9.41 3.95
C LEU A 110 -5.35 -10.77 4.46
N VAL A 111 -6.60 -10.84 4.94
CA VAL A 111 -7.24 -12.07 5.48
C VAL A 111 -7.80 -13.00 4.39
N SER A 112 -7.70 -12.62 3.11
CA SER A 112 -8.23 -13.40 1.98
C SER A 112 -7.78 -14.89 1.99
N VAL A 113 -8.55 -15.75 1.32
CA VAL A 113 -8.49 -17.24 1.40
C VAL A 113 -7.09 -17.85 1.15
N ILE A 114 -6.14 -17.11 0.57
CA ILE A 114 -4.74 -17.55 0.46
C ILE A 114 -3.70 -16.50 0.89
N GLY A 115 -4.11 -15.48 1.65
CA GLY A 115 -3.24 -14.53 2.34
C GLY A 115 -2.95 -14.98 3.77
N VAL A 116 -3.00 -14.05 4.73
CA VAL A 116 -2.82 -14.34 6.18
C VAL A 116 -3.82 -15.39 6.67
N GLY A 117 -5.03 -15.39 6.11
CA GLY A 117 -6.10 -16.32 6.48
C GLY A 117 -6.02 -17.71 5.85
N ALA A 118 -4.99 -18.03 5.05
CA ALA A 118 -4.94 -19.27 4.25
C ALA A 118 -5.11 -20.57 5.07
N HIS A 119 -4.65 -20.56 6.31
CA HIS A 119 -4.70 -21.71 7.22
C HIS A 119 -5.86 -21.66 8.22
N LEU A 120 -6.61 -20.55 8.24
CA LEU A 120 -7.74 -20.36 9.14
C LEU A 120 -9.02 -20.98 8.59
N LYS A 121 -9.87 -21.49 9.48
CA LYS A 121 -11.25 -21.84 9.13
C LYS A 121 -12.05 -20.59 8.80
N LYS A 122 -13.09 -20.74 7.99
CA LYS A 122 -13.98 -19.63 7.59
C LYS A 122 -14.51 -18.81 8.78
N LYS A 123 -14.83 -19.46 9.91
CA LYS A 123 -15.29 -18.79 11.13
C LYS A 123 -14.19 -17.92 11.75
N GLU A 124 -12.98 -18.46 11.86
CA GLU A 124 -11.81 -17.75 12.40
C GLU A 124 -11.42 -16.56 11.51
N GLN A 125 -11.54 -16.69 10.19
CA GLN A 125 -11.37 -15.57 9.25
C GLN A 125 -12.40 -14.45 9.50
N GLN A 126 -13.67 -14.80 9.71
CA GLN A 126 -14.73 -13.81 9.97
C GLN A 126 -14.53 -13.09 11.31
N GLU A 127 -14.12 -13.81 12.36
CA GLU A 127 -13.81 -13.24 13.68
C GLU A 127 -12.62 -12.26 13.60
N LEU A 128 -11.57 -12.61 12.84
CA LEU A 128 -10.43 -11.72 12.62
C LEU A 128 -10.83 -10.46 11.85
N ILE A 129 -11.64 -10.59 10.79
CA ILE A 129 -12.13 -9.43 10.02
C ILE A 129 -12.97 -8.50 10.90
N ALA A 130 -13.86 -9.04 11.73
CA ALA A 130 -14.64 -8.24 12.67
C ALA A 130 -13.74 -7.50 13.67
N SER A 131 -12.72 -8.16 14.21
CA SER A 131 -11.76 -7.54 15.12
C SER A 131 -10.97 -6.39 14.46
N LEU A 132 -10.60 -6.55 13.17
CA LEU A 132 -9.94 -5.50 12.40
C LEU A 132 -10.85 -4.30 12.13
N GLN A 133 -12.15 -4.54 11.91
CA GLN A 133 -13.15 -3.48 11.74
C GLN A 133 -13.27 -2.61 12.99
N GLU A 134 -13.48 -3.25 14.14
CA GLU A 134 -13.58 -2.57 15.44
C GLU A 134 -12.32 -1.78 15.80
N ALA A 135 -11.13 -2.34 15.50
CA ALA A 135 -9.85 -1.67 15.75
C ALA A 135 -9.68 -0.38 14.93
N VAL A 136 -10.11 -0.38 13.66
CA VAL A 136 -10.06 0.82 12.82
C VAL A 136 -11.07 1.87 13.27
N GLU A 137 -12.27 1.46 13.68
CA GLU A 137 -13.29 2.38 14.20
C GLU A 137 -12.82 3.05 15.49
N SER A 138 -12.29 2.29 16.45
CA SER A 138 -11.77 2.81 17.72
C SER A 138 -10.63 3.82 17.52
N SER A 139 -9.78 3.60 16.51
CA SER A 139 -8.65 4.48 16.19
C SER A 139 -9.07 5.82 15.56
N ARG A 140 -10.30 5.91 15.03
CA ARG A 140 -10.85 7.14 14.43
C ARG A 140 -11.56 8.04 15.44
N GLU A 141 -11.93 7.49 16.59
CA GLU A 141 -12.62 8.21 17.67
C GLU A 141 -11.66 8.77 18.74
N SER A 142 -10.36 8.45 18.63
CA SER A 142 -9.28 8.85 19.54
C SER A 142 -8.48 10.04 19.00
#